data_AF-A0AAW8G893-F1
#
_entry.id   AF-A0AAW8G893-F1
#
_cell.length_a   1.000
_cell.length_b   1.000
_cell.length_c   1.000
_cell.angle_alpha   90.00
_cell.angle_beta   90.00
_cell.angle_gamma   90.00
#
_symmetry.space_group_name_H-M   'P 1'
#
loop_
_entity.id
_entity.type
_entity.pdbx_description
1 polymer ?
#
loop_
_entity_poly.entity_id
_entity_poly.type
_entity_poly.pdbx_seq_one_letter_code
_entity_poly.pdbx_strand_id
1 'polypeptide(L)' 'MKSKFTTAMLALISGGLGIHRFYLGQNIRGLFYLLFCRTLIPTIIACFDFFCFILMPEDHFNMHYNMNTVFQKRHL' A
#
# COMPACT_ATOMS: atom_id res chain seq x y z
N MET A 1 -5.29 0.29 -13.07
CA MET A 1 -5.51 1.25 -11.97
C MET A 1 -5.63 0.44 -10.69
N LYS A 2 -4.80 0.73 -9.69
CA LYS A 2 -4.86 0.10 -8.36
C LYS A 2 -6.01 0.74 -7.57
N SER A 3 -6.79 -0.08 -6.87
CA SER A 3 -7.89 0.39 -6.04
C SER A 3 -7.43 0.63 -4.60
N LYS A 4 -7.81 1.80 -4.05
CA LYS A 4 -7.57 2.15 -2.64
C LYS A 4 -8.20 1.11 -1.71
N PHE A 5 -9.45 0.73 -1.99
CA PHE A 5 -10.18 -0.23 -1.18
C PHE A 5 -9.51 -1.61 -1.12
N THR A 6 -9.06 -2.12 -2.27
CA THR A 6 -8.28 -3.37 -2.36
C THR A 6 -6.98 -3.28 -1.57
N THR A 7 -6.30 -2.13 -1.63
CA THR A 7 -5.07 -1.89 -0.86
C THR A 7 -5.34 -1.89 0.65
N ALA A 8 -6.42 -1.25 1.10
CA ALA A 8 -6.83 -1.22 2.49
C ALA A 8 -7.24 -2.61 3.01
N MET A 9 -8.01 -3.39 2.24
CA MET A 9 -8.33 -4.78 2.59
C MET A 9 -7.08 -5.65 2.66
N LEU A 10 -6.15 -5.51 1.71
CA LEU A 10 -4.86 -6.20 1.75
C LEU A 10 -4.03 -5.78 2.96
N ALA A 11 -4.07 -4.50 3.36
CA ALA A 11 -3.36 -4.01 4.54
C ALA A 11 -3.91 -4.64 5.82
N LEU A 12 -5.23 -4.80 5.93
CA LEU A 12 -5.91 -5.48 7.04
C LEU A 12 -5.54 -6.97 7.11
N ILE A 13 -5.63 -7.69 5.98
CA ILE A 13 -5.37 -9.13 5.92
C ILE A 13 -3.88 -9.44 6.05
N SER A 14 -3.01 -8.57 5.52
CA SER A 14 -1.56 -8.75 5.49
C SER A 14 -0.84 -7.85 6.51
N GLY A 15 -1.53 -7.42 7.57
CA GLY A 15 -1.03 -6.41 8.50
C GLY A 15 0.30 -6.75 9.18
N GLY A 16 0.61 -8.04 9.38
CA GLY A 16 1.93 -8.45 9.86
C GLY A 16 2.99 -8.61 8.74
N LEU A 17 2.55 -8.95 7.53
CA LEU A 17 3.43 -9.38 6.42
C LEU A 17 3.82 -8.23 5.48
N GLY A 18 3.05 -7.13 5.42
CA GLY A 18 3.36 -5.98 4.57
C GLY A 18 3.09 -6.17 3.07
N ILE A 19 2.30 -7.18 2.67
CA ILE A 19 2.00 -7.52 1.26
C ILE A 19 1.30 -6.37 0.51
N HIS A 20 0.53 -5.54 1.21
CA HIS A 20 -0.08 -4.35 0.62
C HIS A 20 0.95 -3.36 0.03
N ARG A 21 2.18 -3.28 0.58
CA ARG A 21 3.26 -2.46 0.02
C ARG A 21 3.85 -3.06 -1.25
N PHE A 22 3.93 -4.39 -1.36
CA PHE A 22 4.24 -5.06 -2.63
C PHE A 22 3.18 -4.76 -3.69
N TYR A 23 1.90 -4.77 -3.30
CA TYR A 23 0.81 -4.40 -4.20
C TYR A 23 0.92 -2.96 -4.68
N LEU A 24 1.48 -2.03 -3.91
CA LEU A 24 1.72 -0.64 -4.32
C LEU A 24 3.00 -0.44 -5.14
N GLY A 25 3.79 -1.50 -5.39
CA GLY A 25 5.09 -1.40 -6.06
C GLY A 25 6.23 -0.96 -5.15
N GLN A 26 5.99 -0.89 -3.84
CA GLN A 26 6.97 -0.52 -2.82
C GLN A 26 7.67 -1.77 -2.24
N ASN A 27 8.33 -2.56 -3.10
CA ASN A 27 8.97 -3.85 -2.72
C ASN A 27 9.95 -3.73 -1.56
N ILE A 28 10.78 -2.68 -1.53
CA ILE A 28 11.81 -2.49 -0.50
C ILE A 28 11.14 -2.36 0.89
N ARG A 29 10.06 -1.57 0.96
CA ARG A 29 9.29 -1.37 2.20
C ARG A 29 8.58 -2.66 2.64
N GLY A 30 8.03 -3.42 1.69
CA GLY A 30 7.44 -4.73 1.98
C GLY A 30 8.46 -5.75 2.48
N LEU A 31 9.67 -5.76 1.93
CA LEU A 31 10.75 -6.66 2.37
C LEU A 31 11.21 -6.35 3.80
N PHE A 32 11.32 -5.07 4.15
CA PHE A 32 11.57 -4.67 5.55
C PHE A 32 10.46 -5.18 6.49
N TYR A 33 9.19 -5.11 6.09
CA TYR A 33 8.10 -5.64 6.90
C TYR A 33 8.21 -7.16 7.10
N LEU A 34 8.61 -7.89 6.05
CA LEU A 34 8.78 -9.35 6.11
C LEU A 34 9.91 -9.75 7.08
N LEU A 35 11.03 -9.02 7.05
CA LEU A 35 12.16 -9.23 7.98
C LEU A 35 11.80 -8.89 9.43
N PHE A 36 11.05 -7.80 9.63
CA PHE A 36 10.64 -7.35 10.95
C PHE A 36 9.35 -8.02 11.46
N CYS A 37 8.69 -8.89 10.68
CA CYS A 37 7.45 -9.59 11.07
C CYS A 37 7.59 -10.34 12.41
N ARG A 38 8.79 -10.83 12.74
CA ARG A 38 9.09 -11.50 14.01
C ARG A 38 8.95 -10.58 15.24
N THR A 39 9.06 -9.28 15.06
CA THR A 39 9.13 -8.30 16.15
C THR A 39 7.78 -7.72 16.57
N LEU A 40 6.66 -8.11 15.92
CA LEU A 40 5.30 -7.54 16.10
C LEU A 40 5.16 -6.03 15.79
N ILE A 41 6.26 -5.29 15.65
CA ILE A 41 6.31 -3.89 15.19
C ILE A 41 5.53 -3.68 13.87
N PRO A 42 5.69 -4.50 12.81
CA PRO A 42 4.98 -4.27 11.56
C PRO A 42 3.45 -4.33 11.69
N THR A 43 2.92 -5.06 12.67
CA THR A 43 1.49 -5.08 12.96
C THR A 43 0.98 -3.71 13.42
N ILE A 44 1.75 -3.00 14.25
CA ILE A 44 1.42 -1.64 14.69
C ILE A 44 1.46 -0.68 13.51
N ILE A 45 2.52 -0.74 12.70
CA ILE A 45 2.66 0.17 11.56
C ILE A 45 1.57 -0.10 10.51
N ALA A 46 1.21 -1.36 10.25
CA ALA A 46 0.14 -1.69 9.33
C ALA A 46 -1.25 -1.23 9.81
N CYS A 47 -1.46 -1.19 11.13
CA CYS A 47 -2.65 -0.57 11.70
C CYS A 47 -2.71 0.93 11.33
N PHE A 48 -1.62 1.67 11.52
CA PHE A 48 -1.53 3.07 11.10
C PHE A 48 -1.69 3.24 9.57
N ASP A 49 -1.07 2.36 8.78
CA ASP A 49 -1.19 2.37 7.31
C ASP A 49 -2.65 2.15 6.88
N PHE A 50 -3.37 1.24 7.54
CA PHE A 50 -4.80 1.02 7.29
C PHE A 50 -5.64 2.27 7.55
N PHE A 51 -5.45 2.93 8.71
CA PHE A 51 -6.12 4.19 9.01
C PHE A 51 -5.75 5.29 8.02
N CYS A 52 -4.47 5.41 7.67
CA CYS A 52 -4.02 6.35 6.65
C CYS A 52 -4.73 6.08 5.31
N PHE A 53 -4.78 4.84 4.84
CA PHE A 53 -5.45 4.53 3.57
C PHE A 53 -6.94 4.82 3.59
N ILE A 54 -7.64 4.55 4.71
CA ILE A 54 -9.06 4.88 4.84
C ILE A 54 -9.28 6.39 4.80
N LEU A 55 -8.48 7.15 5.55
CA LEU A 55 -8.59 8.61 5.70
C LEU A 55 -8.05 9.36 4.47
N MET A 56 -7.15 8.75 3.71
CA MET A 56 -6.51 9.36 2.55
C MET A 56 -7.51 9.48 1.39
N PRO A 57 -7.68 10.66 0.79
CA PRO A 57 -8.59 10.84 -0.34
C PRO A 57 -8.12 10.07 -1.58
N GLU A 58 -9.07 9.62 -2.40
CA GLU A 58 -8.78 8.84 -3.61
C GLU A 58 -7.89 9.58 -4.59
N ASP A 59 -8.05 10.90 -4.74
CA ASP A 59 -7.22 11.73 -5.62
C ASP A 59 -5.74 11.63 -5.28
N HIS A 60 -5.41 11.68 -3.98
CA HIS A 60 -4.03 11.60 -3.52
C HIS A 60 -3.44 10.20 -3.71
N PHE A 61 -4.26 9.15 -3.56
CA PHE A 61 -3.87 7.78 -3.87
C PHE A 61 -3.62 7.61 -5.37
N ASN A 62 -4.54 8.11 -6.20
CA ASN A 62 -4.48 8.00 -7.64
C ASN A 62 -3.27 8.78 -8.20
N MET A 63 -2.96 9.94 -7.63
CA MET A 63 -1.79 10.75 -7.99
C MET A 63 -0.47 10.07 -7.62
N HIS A 64 -0.39 9.35 -6.51
CA HIS A 64 0.89 8.74 -6.11
C HIS A 64 1.10 7.35 -6.71
N TYR A 65 0.03 6.57 -6.88
CA TYR A 65 0.11 5.15 -7.25
C TYR A 65 -0.43 4.81 -8.65
N ASN A 66 -1.29 5.65 -9.23
CA ASN A 66 -1.86 5.46 -10.57
C ASN A 66 -1.44 6.53 -11.59
N MET A 67 -0.70 7.57 -11.18
CA MET A 67 -0.26 8.64 -12.08
C MET A 67 0.59 8.09 -13.24
N ASN A 68 1.48 7.12 -12.97
CA ASN A 68 2.27 6.48 -14.02
C ASN A 68 1.39 5.80 -15.10
N THR A 69 0.26 5.19 -14.72
CA THR A 69 -0.70 4.62 -15.68
C THR A 69 -1.49 5.67 -16.46
N VAL A 70 -1.72 6.87 -15.91
CA VAL A 70 -2.42 7.96 -16.62
C VAL A 70 -1.52 8.59 -17.69
N PHE A 71 -0.21 8.76 -17.40
CA PHE A 71 0.75 9.25 -18.40
C PHE A 71 0.95 8.28 -19.55
N GLN A 72 0.99 6.97 -19.28
CA GLN A 72 1.13 5.95 -20.34
C GLN A 72 -0.07 5.97 -21.31
N LYS A 73 -1.28 6.25 -20.82
CA LYS A 73 -2.51 6.27 -21.64
C LYS A 73 -2.68 7.54 -22.49
N ARG A 74 -1.84 8.56 -22.28
CA ARG A 74 -1.87 9.83 -23.01
C ARG A 74 -0.90 9.88 -24.21
N HIS A 75 -0.03 8.88 -24.31
CA HIS A 75 0.93 8.68 -25.39
C HIS A 75 0.55 7.52 -26.33
N LEU A 76 -0.65 6.96 -26.18
CA LEU A 76 -1.32 6.04 -27.09
C LEU A 76 -2.62 6.69 -27.56
#